data_AF-F1YKZ1-F1
#
_entry.id   AF-F1YKZ1-F1
#
_cell.length_a   1.000
_cell.length_b   1.000
_cell.length_c   1.000
_cell.angle_alpha   90.00
_cell.angle_beta   90.00
_cell.angle_gamma   90.00
#
_symmetry.space_group_name_H-M   'P 1'
#
loop_
_entity.id
_entity.type
_entity.pdbx_description
1 polymer ?
#
loop_
_entity_poly.entity_id
_entity_poly.type
_entity_poly.pdbx_seq_one_letter_code
_entity_poly.pdbx_strand_id
1 'polypeptide(L)'
;MARAILPEPWNSALVEAGFVDSYGAASLQPLADEVSVHPSTLSRAIRGLNVRPSGAVVKSLSNALGLPMSTIAEWISAAYSEEGLGAPYLAPRGSETLTQIQRNSVTSIINAFIDQNARTRRPSMNSMEVAIFARELGVSRGRVVEAMDVVQQQTER
;
A
#
# COMPACT_ATOMS: atom_id res chain seq x y z
N MET A 1 15.12 -1.39 -26.54
CA MET A 1 14.90 -1.08 -25.11
C MET A 1 15.10 -2.36 -24.33
N ALA A 2 15.88 -2.35 -23.25
CA ALA A 2 16.08 -3.54 -22.42
C ALA A 2 14.75 -3.96 -21.76
N ARG A 3 14.42 -5.25 -21.83
CA ARG A 3 13.20 -5.82 -21.25
C ARG A 3 13.34 -5.74 -19.72
N ALA A 4 12.48 -4.97 -19.05
CA ALA A 4 12.52 -4.88 -17.59
C ALA A 4 12.00 -6.20 -17.01
N ILE A 5 12.93 -7.05 -16.54
CA ILE A 5 12.58 -8.31 -15.88
C ILE A 5 11.75 -7.95 -14.62
N LEU A 6 10.53 -8.51 -14.54
CA LEU A 6 9.68 -8.39 -13.36
C LEU A 6 10.22 -9.31 -12.27
N PRO A 7 10.23 -8.87 -11.00
CA PRO A 7 10.64 -9.72 -9.89
C PRO A 7 9.64 -10.87 -9.71
N GLU A 8 10.12 -12.01 -9.23
CA GLU A 8 9.20 -13.00 -8.65
C GLU A 8 8.60 -12.46 -7.35
N PRO A 9 7.36 -12.84 -7.00
CA PRO A 9 6.48 -13.80 -7.68
C PRO A 9 5.61 -13.19 -8.81
N TRP A 10 5.78 -11.90 -9.13
CA TRP A 10 4.94 -11.21 -10.11
C TRP A 10 5.07 -11.76 -11.52
N ASN A 11 6.28 -12.11 -11.94
CA ASN A 11 6.52 -12.65 -13.28
C ASN A 11 5.70 -13.91 -13.52
N SER A 12 5.81 -14.91 -12.63
CA SER A 12 5.03 -16.16 -12.72
C SER A 12 3.52 -15.90 -12.71
N ALA A 13 3.03 -15.06 -11.79
CA ALA A 13 1.61 -14.75 -11.68
C ALA A 13 1.02 -14.08 -12.92
N LEU A 14 1.78 -13.18 -13.58
CA LEU A 14 1.33 -12.56 -14.82
C LEU A 14 1.25 -13.55 -15.98
N VAL A 15 2.20 -14.49 -16.07
CA VAL A 15 2.16 -15.54 -17.10
C VAL A 15 0.96 -16.46 -16.88
N GLU A 16 0.74 -16.91 -15.64
CA GLU A 16 -0.37 -17.80 -15.28
C GLU A 16 -1.74 -17.17 -15.55
N ALA A 17 -1.89 -15.87 -15.26
CA ALA A 17 -3.11 -15.12 -15.51
C ALA A 17 -3.25 -14.67 -16.99
N GLY A 18 -2.28 -14.97 -17.86
CA GLY A 18 -2.33 -14.66 -19.28
C GLY A 18 -1.98 -13.21 -19.65
N PHE A 19 -1.46 -12.41 -18.72
CA PHE A 19 -0.99 -11.05 -18.98
C PHE A 19 0.43 -11.07 -19.57
N VAL A 20 0.51 -11.47 -20.84
CA VAL A 20 1.76 -11.62 -21.59
C VAL A 20 1.83 -10.72 -22.82
N ASP A 21 3.04 -10.47 -23.32
CA ASP A 21 3.26 -9.79 -24.60
C ASP A 21 3.11 -10.75 -25.80
N SER A 22 3.31 -10.22 -27.01
CA SER A 22 3.25 -10.99 -28.27
C SER A 22 4.27 -12.13 -28.35
N TYR A 23 5.26 -12.18 -27.45
CA TYR A 23 6.27 -13.22 -27.37
C TYR A 23 6.04 -14.17 -26.18
N GLY A 24 4.90 -14.03 -25.48
CA GLY A 24 4.52 -14.91 -24.37
C GLY A 24 5.23 -14.62 -23.05
N ALA A 25 5.94 -13.50 -22.90
CA ALA A 25 6.53 -13.14 -21.59
C ALA A 25 5.62 -12.21 -20.80
N ALA A 26 5.71 -12.25 -19.47
CA ALA A 26 4.97 -11.37 -18.57
C ALA A 26 5.06 -9.89 -19.00
N SER A 27 3.91 -9.23 -19.09
CA SER A 27 3.81 -7.84 -19.51
C SER A 27 2.86 -7.06 -18.61
N LEU A 28 3.31 -5.89 -18.15
CA LEU A 28 2.47 -5.00 -17.34
C LEU A 28 1.42 -4.27 -18.16
N GLN A 29 1.57 -4.19 -19.49
CA GLN A 29 0.65 -3.43 -20.34
C GLN A 29 -0.77 -4.02 -20.33
N PRO A 30 -0.98 -5.32 -20.59
CA PRO A 30 -2.32 -5.91 -20.56
C PRO A 30 -2.94 -5.85 -19.16
N LEU A 31 -2.13 -6.04 -18.10
CA LEU A 31 -2.60 -5.94 -16.73
C LEU A 31 -3.04 -4.49 -16.38
N ALA A 32 -2.25 -3.51 -16.80
CA ALA A 32 -2.53 -2.08 -16.62
C ALA A 32 -3.87 -1.67 -17.24
N ASP A 33 -4.12 -2.14 -18.45
CA ASP A 33 -5.37 -1.88 -19.16
C ASP A 33 -6.55 -2.52 -18.42
N GLU A 34 -6.42 -3.78 -17.97
CA GLU A 34 -7.43 -4.51 -17.19
C GLU A 34 -7.80 -3.80 -15.88
N VAL A 35 -6.80 -3.35 -15.10
CA VAL A 35 -7.05 -2.68 -13.81
C VAL A 35 -7.26 -1.17 -13.95
N SER A 36 -7.24 -0.62 -15.17
CA SER A 36 -7.36 0.82 -15.45
C SER A 36 -6.33 1.69 -14.70
N VAL A 37 -5.08 1.24 -14.63
CA VAL A 37 -3.97 1.95 -13.99
C VAL A 37 -2.80 2.04 -14.95
N HIS A 38 -2.15 3.21 -15.04
CA HIS A 38 -1.00 3.37 -15.94
C HIS A 38 0.12 2.33 -15.64
N PRO A 39 0.75 1.71 -16.66
CA PRO A 39 1.77 0.65 -16.47
C PRO A 39 2.94 1.08 -15.59
N SER A 40 3.34 2.35 -15.65
CA SER A 40 4.40 2.88 -14.77
C SER A 40 4.02 2.89 -13.30
N THR A 41 2.74 3.06 -12.99
CA THR A 41 2.21 3.06 -11.62
C THR A 41 2.23 1.64 -11.06
N LEU A 42 1.81 0.65 -11.86
CA LEU A 42 1.95 -0.76 -11.50
C LEU A 42 3.42 -1.17 -11.33
N SER A 43 4.29 -0.78 -12.27
CA SER A 43 5.72 -1.06 -12.15
C SER A 43 6.33 -0.47 -10.87
N ARG A 44 5.88 0.72 -10.45
CA ARG A 44 6.32 1.35 -9.21
C ARG A 44 5.80 0.60 -7.98
N ALA A 45 4.51 0.25 -7.97
CA ALA A 45 3.90 -0.51 -6.88
C ALA A 45 4.55 -1.89 -6.69
N ILE A 46 4.79 -2.63 -7.78
CA ILE A 46 5.44 -3.95 -7.79
C ILE A 46 6.86 -3.89 -7.22
N ARG A 47 7.58 -2.80 -7.50
CA ARG A 47 8.97 -2.59 -7.05
C ARG A 47 9.07 -1.81 -5.75
N GLY A 48 7.95 -1.53 -5.07
CA GLY A 48 7.95 -0.76 -3.83
C GLY A 48 8.35 0.72 -3.98
N LEU A 49 8.32 1.28 -5.19
CA LEU A 49 8.82 2.64 -5.44
C LEU A 49 7.73 3.69 -5.22
N ASN A 50 7.99 4.65 -4.31
CA ASN A 50 7.33 5.96 -4.13
C ASN A 50 5.80 6.01 -3.85
N VAL A 51 4.98 5.03 -4.24
CA VAL A 51 3.51 5.09 -4.10
C VAL A 51 2.93 3.72 -3.81
N ARG A 52 2.44 3.51 -2.58
CA ARG A 52 1.68 2.31 -2.25
C ARG A 52 0.30 2.38 -2.91
N PRO A 53 -0.13 1.37 -3.67
CA PRO A 53 -1.43 1.37 -4.34
C PRO A 53 -2.57 1.39 -3.32
N SER A 54 -3.69 2.02 -3.69
CA SER A 54 -4.90 2.04 -2.86
C SER A 54 -5.51 0.64 -2.74
N GLY A 55 -6.31 0.41 -1.71
CA GLY A 55 -7.01 -0.88 -1.54
C GLY A 55 -7.90 -1.25 -2.73
N ALA A 56 -8.45 -0.26 -3.44
CA ALA A 56 -9.21 -0.47 -4.67
C ALA A 56 -8.33 -1.06 -5.79
N VAL A 57 -7.12 -0.52 -5.97
CA VAL A 57 -6.14 -1.05 -6.95
C VAL A 57 -5.69 -2.45 -6.56
N VAL A 58 -5.42 -2.71 -5.28
CA VAL A 58 -5.06 -4.06 -4.79
C VAL A 58 -6.19 -5.06 -5.05
N LYS A 59 -7.44 -4.65 -4.86
CA LYS A 59 -8.62 -5.47 -5.17
C LYS A 59 -8.73 -5.75 -6.67
N SER A 60 -8.54 -4.74 -7.52
CA SER A 60 -8.55 -4.95 -8.99
C SER A 60 -7.44 -5.90 -9.43
N LEU A 61 -6.23 -5.79 -8.86
CA LEU A 61 -5.12 -6.71 -9.12
C LEU A 61 -5.43 -8.14 -8.67
N SER A 62 -6.03 -8.29 -7.49
CA SER A 62 -6.49 -9.59 -6.98
C SER A 62 -7.48 -10.25 -7.93
N ASN A 63 -8.47 -9.49 -8.43
CA ASN A 63 -9.44 -9.99 -9.39
C ASN A 63 -8.79 -10.36 -10.72
N ALA A 64 -7.93 -9.50 -11.25
CA ALA A 64 -7.25 -9.71 -12.54
C ALA A 64 -6.35 -10.95 -12.50
N LEU A 65 -5.58 -11.12 -11.43
CA LEU A 65 -4.64 -12.24 -11.28
C LEU A 65 -5.28 -13.52 -10.73
N GLY A 66 -6.55 -13.48 -10.32
CA GLY A 66 -7.22 -14.62 -9.69
C GLY A 66 -6.63 -15.03 -8.33
N LEU A 67 -5.88 -14.13 -7.68
CA LEU A 67 -5.17 -14.39 -6.43
C LEU A 67 -5.87 -13.71 -5.25
N PRO A 68 -5.77 -14.25 -4.02
CA PRO A 68 -6.32 -13.59 -2.84
C PRO A 68 -5.73 -12.19 -2.64
N MET A 69 -6.59 -11.24 -2.23
CA MET A 69 -6.16 -9.85 -1.95
C MET A 69 -5.05 -9.79 -0.90
N SER A 70 -5.05 -10.70 0.08
CA SER A 70 -4.00 -10.82 1.09
C SER A 70 -2.65 -11.15 0.48
N THR A 71 -2.60 -12.05 -0.51
CA THR A 71 -1.37 -12.44 -1.21
C THR A 71 -0.80 -11.26 -1.99
N ILE A 72 -1.63 -10.53 -2.74
CA ILE A 72 -1.19 -9.33 -3.47
C ILE A 72 -0.72 -8.24 -2.50
N ALA A 73 -1.44 -8.03 -1.40
CA ALA A 73 -1.06 -7.07 -0.38
C ALA A 73 0.28 -7.43 0.29
N GLU A 74 0.55 -8.71 0.52
CA GLU A 74 1.80 -9.20 1.06
C GLU A 74 2.97 -8.93 0.12
N TRP A 75 2.84 -9.25 -1.17
CA TRP A 75 3.88 -9.01 -2.17
C TRP A 75 4.22 -7.52 -2.31
N ILE A 76 3.20 -6.67 -2.35
CA ILE A 76 3.37 -5.22 -2.34
C ILE A 76 4.10 -4.81 -1.06
N SER A 77 3.67 -5.30 0.10
CA SER A 77 4.28 -4.94 1.38
C SER A 77 5.74 -5.36 1.49
N ALA A 78 6.09 -6.56 1.00
CA ALA A 78 7.45 -7.08 0.95
C ALA A 78 8.37 -6.16 0.14
N ALA A 79 7.89 -5.68 -1.01
CA ALA A 79 8.63 -4.72 -1.83
C ALA A 79 8.87 -3.37 -1.11
N TYR A 80 7.97 -2.95 -0.21
CA TYR A 80 8.18 -1.76 0.63
C TYR A 80 9.05 -2.01 1.86
N SER A 81 9.17 -3.24 2.35
CA SER A 81 9.96 -3.54 3.55
C SER A 81 11.44 -3.74 3.28
N GLU A 82 11.84 -4.21 2.09
CA GLU A 82 13.26 -4.52 1.79
C GLU A 82 13.96 -3.44 0.94
N GLU A 83 13.28 -2.80 0.00
CA GLU A 83 13.93 -1.88 -0.97
C GLU A 83 13.17 -0.56 -1.20
N GLY A 84 11.86 -0.53 -0.94
CA GLY A 84 10.98 0.59 -1.30
C GLY A 84 10.98 1.82 -0.39
N LEU A 85 11.49 1.71 0.84
CA LEU A 85 11.65 2.85 1.75
C LEU A 85 12.92 3.68 1.45
N GLY A 86 13.76 3.21 0.51
CA GLY A 86 15.10 3.75 0.30
C GLY A 86 16.04 3.37 1.43
N ALA A 87 17.31 3.79 1.32
CA ALA A 87 18.26 3.69 2.43
C ALA A 87 17.67 4.34 3.70
N PRO A 88 18.07 3.89 4.92
CA PRO A 88 17.66 4.55 6.16
C PRO A 88 17.79 6.06 6.03
N TYR A 89 16.78 6.81 6.50
CA TYR A 89 16.80 8.27 6.41
C TYR A 89 18.10 8.81 7.00
N LEU A 90 18.93 9.36 6.12
CA LEU A 90 20.15 10.06 6.46
C LEU A 90 19.83 11.54 6.37
N ALA A 91 20.05 12.26 7.47
CA ALA A 91 19.89 13.71 7.45
C ALA A 91 20.79 14.31 6.35
N PRO A 92 20.30 15.33 5.61
CA PRO A 92 21.09 15.93 4.54
C PRO A 92 22.39 16.52 5.09
N ARG A 93 23.44 16.52 4.26
CA ARG A 93 24.70 17.21 4.59
C ARG A 93 24.42 18.67 4.92
N GLY A 94 25.03 19.21 5.98
CA GLY A 94 24.77 20.56 6.47
C GLY A 94 23.74 20.60 7.61
N SER A 95 23.04 19.50 7.90
CA SER A 95 22.09 19.43 9.04
C SER A 95 22.77 19.63 10.41
N GLU A 96 24.08 19.44 10.49
CA GLU A 96 24.91 19.77 11.64
C GLU A 96 24.91 21.27 11.98
N THR A 97 24.68 22.14 10.99
CA THR A 97 24.64 23.61 11.16
C THR A 97 23.35 24.10 11.77
N LEU A 98 22.31 23.27 11.81
CA LEU A 98 21.03 23.63 12.40
C LEU A 98 21.17 23.85 13.90
N THR A 99 20.51 24.88 14.41
CA THR A 99 20.35 25.06 15.85
C THR A 99 19.46 23.96 16.43
N GLN A 100 19.51 23.79 17.76
CA GLN A 100 18.69 22.77 18.42
C GLN A 100 17.18 22.97 18.18
N ILE A 101 16.72 24.22 18.16
CA ILE A 101 15.31 24.57 17.90
C ILE A 101 14.89 24.16 16.48
N GLN A 102 15.75 24.43 15.49
CA GLN A 102 15.50 24.06 14.09
C GLN A 102 15.46 22.53 13.92
N ARG A 103 16.40 21.80 14.54
CA ARG A 103 16.37 20.33 14.54
C ARG A 103 15.08 19.78 15.14
N ASN A 104 14.68 20.27 16.31
CA ASN A 104 13.45 19.83 16.97
C ASN A 104 12.20 20.12 16.11
N SER A 105 12.19 21.24 15.39
CA SER A 105 11.08 21.61 14.49
C SER A 105 10.98 20.65 13.30
N VAL A 106 12.11 20.35 12.64
CA VAL A 106 12.17 19.37 11.54
C VAL A 106 11.76 17.98 12.01
N THR A 107 12.28 17.54 13.16
CA THR A 107 11.89 16.26 13.77
C THR A 107 10.40 16.21 14.07
N SER A 108 9.81 17.31 14.56
CA SER A 108 8.36 17.37 14.83
C SER A 108 7.54 17.25 13.55
N ILE A 109 7.97 17.88 12.46
CA ILE A 109 7.32 17.75 11.14
C ILE A 109 7.42 16.30 10.62
N ILE A 110 8.60 15.68 10.73
CA ILE A 110 8.80 14.28 10.32
C ILE A 110 7.88 13.36 11.13
N ASN A 111 7.81 13.54 12.45
CA ASN A 111 6.92 12.77 13.32
C ASN A 111 5.45 12.97 12.95
N ALA A 112 5.03 14.19 12.60
CA ALA A 112 3.66 14.42 12.13
C ALA A 112 3.33 13.64 10.85
N PHE A 113 4.27 13.54 9.90
CA PHE A 113 4.10 12.69 8.72
C PHE A 113 4.07 11.20 9.07
N ILE A 114 4.91 10.75 10.00
CA ILE A 114 4.89 9.36 10.49
C ILE A 114 3.53 9.03 11.09
N ASP A 115 3.02 9.89 11.97
CA ASP A 115 1.73 9.72 12.63
C ASP A 115 0.58 9.73 11.63
N GLN A 116 0.58 10.67 10.68
CA GLN A 116 -0.43 10.71 9.63
C GLN A 116 -0.42 9.45 8.78
N ASN A 117 0.76 8.98 8.37
CA ASN A 117 0.90 7.75 7.62
C ASN A 117 0.49 6.52 8.45
N ALA A 118 0.77 6.49 9.75
CA ALA A 118 0.35 5.43 10.66
C ALA A 118 -1.17 5.41 10.86
N ARG A 119 -1.82 6.57 10.97
CA ARG A 119 -3.29 6.70 11.03
C ARG A 119 -3.93 6.22 9.74
N THR A 120 -3.39 6.63 8.59
CA THR A 120 -3.85 6.16 7.27
C THR A 120 -3.62 4.65 7.06
N ARG A 121 -2.69 4.06 7.83
CA ARG A 121 -2.40 2.61 7.87
C ARG A 121 -3.23 1.83 8.88
N ARG A 122 -4.04 2.46 9.75
CA ARG A 122 -4.96 1.70 10.61
C ARG A 122 -5.91 0.94 9.68
N PRO A 123 -5.96 -0.41 9.74
CA PRO A 123 -6.99 -1.12 9.05
C PRO A 123 -8.30 -0.64 9.65
N SER A 124 -9.13 0.06 8.87
CA SER A 124 -10.57 0.03 9.14
C SER A 124 -10.92 -1.45 9.29
N MET A 125 -11.49 -1.85 10.44
CA MET A 125 -11.81 -3.25 10.72
C MET A 125 -12.38 -3.87 9.44
N ASN A 126 -11.78 -4.96 9.00
CA ASN A 126 -12.25 -5.59 7.77
C ASN A 126 -13.69 -6.08 7.99
N SER A 127 -14.45 -6.33 6.92
CA SER A 127 -15.88 -6.67 7.05
C SER A 127 -16.12 -7.92 7.91
N MET A 128 -15.12 -8.80 8.09
CA MET A 128 -15.19 -9.97 8.96
C MET A 128 -15.02 -9.60 10.44
N GLU A 129 -14.07 -8.72 10.76
CA GLU A 129 -13.88 -8.18 12.10
C GLU A 129 -15.11 -7.39 12.56
N VAL A 130 -15.68 -6.54 11.69
CA VAL A 130 -16.94 -5.82 11.98
C VAL A 130 -18.08 -6.81 12.23
N ALA A 131 -18.11 -7.94 11.49
CA ALA A 131 -19.14 -8.95 11.66
C ALA A 131 -19.00 -9.74 12.97
N ILE A 132 -17.77 -10.06 13.39
CA ILE A 132 -17.48 -10.74 14.65
C ILE A 132 -17.85 -9.81 15.81
N PHE A 133 -17.39 -8.56 15.75
CA PHE A 133 -17.63 -7.57 16.81
C PHE A 133 -19.12 -7.21 16.94
N ALA A 134 -19.83 -7.06 15.82
CA ALA A 134 -21.28 -6.89 15.80
C ALA A 134 -22.02 -8.07 16.44
N ARG A 135 -21.55 -9.30 16.19
CA ARG A 135 -22.13 -10.52 16.77
C ARG A 135 -21.88 -10.59 18.27
N GLU A 136 -20.67 -10.29 18.72
CA GLU A 136 -20.31 -10.31 20.15
C GLU A 136 -21.07 -9.25 20.95
N LEU A 137 -21.29 -8.07 20.38
CA LEU A 137 -22.03 -6.98 21.00
C LEU A 137 -23.56 -7.09 20.82
N GLY A 138 -24.05 -8.05 20.03
CA GLY A 138 -25.48 -8.19 19.73
C GLY A 138 -26.07 -7.00 18.98
N VAL A 139 -25.25 -6.23 18.25
CA VAL A 139 -25.66 -5.03 17.49
C VAL A 139 -25.51 -5.25 15.99
N SER A 140 -26.12 -4.38 15.17
CA SER A 140 -25.93 -4.43 13.73
C SER A 140 -24.54 -3.92 13.32
N ARG A 141 -24.01 -4.46 12.22
CA ARG A 141 -22.74 -3.99 11.63
C ARG A 141 -22.73 -2.47 11.39
N GLY A 142 -23.88 -1.91 10.98
CA GLY A 142 -24.05 -0.47 10.79
C GLY A 142 -23.81 0.35 12.06
N ARG A 143 -24.27 -0.12 13.23
CA ARG A 143 -24.04 0.57 14.51
C ARG A 143 -22.58 0.47 14.98
N VAL A 144 -21.88 -0.62 14.65
CA VAL A 144 -20.45 -0.73 14.93
C VAL A 144 -19.66 0.31 14.13
N VAL A 145 -19.95 0.44 12.83
CA VAL A 145 -19.30 1.43 11.96
C VAL A 145 -19.61 2.85 12.44
N GLU A 146 -20.86 3.16 12.76
CA GLU A 146 -21.27 4.47 13.29
C GLU A 146 -20.55 4.80 14.62
N ALA A 147 -20.43 3.84 15.54
CA ALA A 147 -19.72 4.02 16.80
C ALA A 147 -18.21 4.24 16.58
N MET A 148 -17.61 3.55 15.61
CA MET A 148 -16.21 3.75 15.24
C MET A 148 -15.96 5.15 14.68
N ASP A 149 -16.84 5.65 13.82
CA ASP A 149 -16.75 7.00 13.25
C ASP A 149 -16.83 8.08 14.35
N VAL A 150 -17.69 7.89 15.35
CA VAL A 150 -17.83 8.82 16.49
C VAL A 150 -16.56 8.83 17.37
N VAL A 151 -16.00 7.65 17.67
CA VAL A 151 -14.74 7.56 18.44
C VAL A 151 -13.58 8.21 17.66
N GLN A 152 -13.56 8.07 16.34
CA GLN A 152 -12.54 8.67 15.48
C GLN A 152 -12.62 10.21 15.51
N GLN A 153 -13.83 10.79 15.42
CA GLN A 153 -14.04 12.24 15.52
C GLN A 153 -13.72 12.82 16.90
N GLN A 154 -13.84 12.03 17.97
CA GLN A 154 -13.49 12.47 19.33
C GLN A 154 -11.99 12.42 19.62
N THR A 155 -11.23 11.59 18.91
CA THR A 155 -9.76 11.48 19.08
C THR A 155 -9.01 12.56 18.28
N GLU A 156 -9.71 13.30 17.42
CA GLU A 156 -9.18 14.37 16.56
C GLU A 156 -9.44 15.79 17.10
N ARG A 157 -10.06 15.92 18.28
CA ARG A 157 -10.24 17.18 19.02
C ARG A 157 -9.29 17.27 20.20
#